data_AF-A0A433HQH5-F1
#
_entry.id   AF-A0A433HQH5-F1
#
_cell.length_a   1.000
_cell.length_b   1.000
_cell.length_c   1.000
_cell.angle_alpha   90.00
_cell.angle_beta   90.00
_cell.angle_gamma   90.00
#
_symmetry.space_group_name_H-M   'P 1'
#
loop_
_entity.id
_entity.type
_entity.pdbx_description
1 polymer ?
#
loop_
_entity_poly.entity_id
_entity_poly.type
_entity_poly.pdbx_seq_one_letter_code
_entity_poly.pdbx_strand_id
1 'polypeptide(L)' 'MCKKLLQFSSALSRLQPQDLIEYFLILLNIKHVVVGFAYKFGSKGAGTPEHLK' A
#
# COMPACT_ATOMS: atom_id res chain seq x y z
N MET A 1 4.21 0.31 -21.58
CA MET A 1 4.23 0.61 -20.13
C MET A 1 2.87 0.24 -19.55
N CYS A 2 2.74 -0.88 -18.84
CA CYS A 2 1.46 -1.32 -18.30
C CYS A 2 1.15 -0.56 -17.00
N LYS A 3 0.22 0.40 -17.05
CA LYS A 3 -0.33 1.02 -15.83
C LYS A 3 -1.19 -0.02 -15.10
N LYS A 4 -0.75 -0.47 -13.92
CA LYS A 4 -1.63 -1.22 -13.01
C LYS A 4 -2.54 -0.22 -12.31
N LEU A 5 -3.80 -0.18 -12.71
CA LEU A 5 -4.83 0.59 -12.05
C LEU A 5 -5.46 -0.29 -10.96
N LEU A 6 -5.36 0.15 -9.71
CA LEU A 6 -6.08 -0.48 -8.61
C LEU A 6 -7.42 0.24 -8.39
N GLN A 7 -8.49 -0.54 -8.41
CA GLN A 7 -9.81 -0.05 -8.00
C GLN A 7 -9.89 -0.07 -6.48
N PHE A 8 -10.27 1.07 -5.89
CA PHE A 8 -10.48 1.15 -4.45
C PHE A 8 -11.79 0.43 -4.10
N SER A 9 -11.67 -0.83 -3.66
CA SER A 9 -12.79 -1.68 -3.28
C SER A 9 -12.95 -1.75 -1.76
N SER A 10 -14.11 -2.19 -1.28
CA SER A 10 -14.32 -2.40 0.16
C SER A 10 -13.38 -3.46 0.74
N ALA A 11 -12.90 -4.41 -0.07
CA ALA A 11 -11.88 -5.36 0.37
C ALA A 11 -10.56 -4.64 0.64
N LEU A 12 -10.14 -3.79 -0.29
CA LEU A 12 -8.92 -3.01 -0.16
C LEU A 12 -9.00 -1.99 0.99
N SER A 13 -10.16 -1.37 1.19
CA SER A 13 -10.37 -0.40 2.27
C SER A 13 -10.29 -1.00 3.68
N ARG A 14 -10.38 -2.33 3.81
CA ARG A 14 -10.32 -3.05 5.09
C ARG A 14 -8.93 -3.62 5.40
N LEU A 15 -8.02 -3.65 4.43
CA LEU A 15 -6.67 -4.18 4.63
C LEU A 15 -5.95 -3.41 5.72
N GLN A 16 -5.32 -4.11 6.65
CA GLN A 16 -4.41 -3.47 7.58
C GLN A 16 -3.15 -3.00 6.84
N PRO A 17 -2.40 -2.04 7.38
CA PRO A 17 -1.15 -1.58 6.76
C PRO A 17 -0.20 -2.74 6.42
N GLN A 18 -0.06 -3.71 7.32
CA GLN A 18 0.81 -4.88 7.11
C GLN A 18 0.32 -5.77 5.95
N ASP A 19 -0.98 -6.01 5.83
CA ASP A 19 -1.54 -6.81 4.73
C ASP A 19 -1.22 -6.17 3.37
N LEU A 20 -1.31 -4.84 3.30
CA LEU A 20 -0.98 -4.12 2.07
C LEU A 20 0.51 -4.26 1.73
N ILE A 21 1.41 -4.14 2.71
CA ILE A 21 2.86 -4.33 2.51
C ILE A 21 3.16 -5.74 2.01
N GLU A 22 2.58 -6.75 2.65
CA GLU A 22 2.77 -8.16 2.28
C GLU A 22 2.32 -8.43 0.85
N TYR A 23 1.04 -8.14 0.55
CA TYR A 23 0.46 -8.50 -0.74
C TYR A 23 0.96 -7.65 -1.91
N PHE A 24 1.27 -6.37 -1.70
CA PHE A 24 1.60 -5.45 -2.79
C PHE A 24 3.08 -5.13 -2.92
N LEU A 25 3.85 -5.19 -1.84
CA LEU A 25 5.28 -4.90 -1.91
C LEU A 25 6.10 -6.20 -1.92
N ILE A 26 5.88 -7.09 -0.96
CA ILE A 26 6.68 -8.31 -0.80
C ILE A 26 6.33 -9.35 -1.86
N LEU A 27 5.07 -9.77 -1.96
CA LEU A 27 4.67 -10.81 -2.91
C LEU A 27 4.81 -10.39 -4.38
N LEU A 28 4.62 -9.10 -4.68
CA LEU A 28 4.88 -8.57 -6.02
C LEU A 28 6.35 -8.26 -6.28
N ASN A 29 7.22 -8.50 -5.29
CA ASN A 29 8.66 -8.31 -5.36
C ASN A 29 9.06 -6.88 -5.77
N ILE A 30 8.35 -5.88 -5.23
CA ILE A 30 8.66 -4.46 -5.44
C ILE A 30 9.98 -4.13 -4.74
N LYS A 31 10.94 -3.58 -5.49
CA LYS A 31 12.28 -3.27 -4.98
C LYS A 31 12.41 -1.86 -4.43
N HIS A 32 11.62 -0.92 -4.96
CA HIS A 32 11.67 0.49 -4.59
C HIS A 32 10.25 1.05 -4.57
N VAL A 33 9.91 1.77 -3.50
CA VAL A 33 8.68 2.54 -3.37
C VAL A 33 9.04 3.98 -3.03
N VAL A 34 8.37 4.94 -3.65
CA VAL A 34 8.55 6.37 -3.37
C VAL A 34 7.19 6.93 -2.99
N VAL A 35 7.10 7.53 -1.81
CA VAL A 35 5.87 8.13 -1.29
C VAL A 35 6.14 9.51 -0.71
N GLY A 36 5.14 10.39 -0.76
CA GLY A 36 5.19 11.68 -0.09
C GLY A 36 5.08 11.55 1.44
N PHE A 37 5.54 12.57 2.17
CA PHE A 37 5.52 12.60 3.64
C PHE A 37 4.11 12.47 4.26
N ALA A 38 3.06 12.88 3.53
CA ALA A 38 1.67 12.81 3.98
C ALA A 38 0.91 11.57 3.45
N TYR A 39 1.61 10.58 2.88
CA TYR A 39 0.97 9.39 2.34
C TYR A 39 0.31 8.56 3.45
N LYS A 40 -0.92 8.10 3.19
CA LYS A 40 -1.70 7.25 4.10
C LYS A 40 -2.21 6.03 3.36
N PHE A 41 -2.24 4.89 4.04
CA PHE A 41 -2.74 3.63 3.48
C PHE A 41 -3.31 2.70 4.56
N GLY A 42 -3.90 1.58 4.13
CA GLY A 42 -4.58 0.65 5.03
C GLY A 42 -5.89 1.21 5.61
N SER A 43 -6.55 0.38 6.41
CA SER A 43 -7.86 0.63 6.98
C SER A 43 -7.87 1.93 7.77
N LYS A 44 -8.83 2.80 7.44
CA LYS A 44 -8.99 4.14 8.02
C LYS A 44 -7.73 5.04 7.94
N GLY A 45 -6.81 4.75 7.02
CA GLY A 45 -5.57 5.52 6.86
C GLY A 45 -4.58 5.33 8.01
N ALA A 46 -4.60 4.17 8.69
CA ALA A 46 -3.72 3.87 9.82
C ALA A 46 -2.24 3.78 9.42
N GLY A 47 -1.95 3.38 8.18
CA GLY A 47 -0.60 3.25 7.64
C GLY A 47 -0.01 4.61 7.29
N THR A 48 1.29 4.75 7.53
CA THR A 48 2.08 5.97 7.32
C THR A 48 3.41 5.62 6.64
N PRO A 49 4.17 6.60 6.12
CA PRO A 49 5.47 6.33 5.48
C PRO A 49 6.46 5.62 6.40
N GLU A 50 6.34 5.75 7.73
CA GLU A 50 7.16 5.05 8.72
C GLU A 50 7.02 3.53 8.64
N HIS A 51 5.87 3.03 8.18
CA HIS A 51 5.63 1.60 7.97
C HIS A 51 6.32 1.05 6.71
N LEU A 52 6.85 1.92 5.85
CA LEU A 52 7.49 1.57 4.57
C LEU A 52 9.02 1.74 4.60
N LYS A 53 9.58 2.06 5.77
CA LYS A 53 11.03 2.21 5.98
C LYS A 53 11.72 0.87 6.19
#